data_AF-A0A5J4TB87-F1
#
_entry.id   AF-A0A5J4TB87-F1
#
_cell.length_a   1.000
_cell.length_b   1.000
_cell.length_c   1.000
_cell.angle_alpha   90.00
_cell.angle_beta   90.00
_cell.angle_gamma   90.00
#
_symmetry.space_group_name_H-M   'P 1'
#
loop_
_entity.id
_entity.type
_entity.pdbx_description
1 polymer ?
#
loop_
_entity_poly.entity_id
_entity_poly.type
_entity_poly.pdbx_seq_one_letter_code
_entity_poly.pdbx_strand_id
1 'polypeptide(L)'
;AVVRTIRNAFEKDPQQMANNKQLQQVVDEYNNTKRSAFKQKFSRKQVNENEDLEGIYIRQKIKELADAKELQYKDNLQDLKKGNIITIHLDLKKTANGFEKQRRQFNEIATFIKFEHGNVICELLKPYNDIKIVEVPIYYTENIGQFDDA
;
A
#
# COMPACT_ATOMS: atom_id res chain seq x y z
N ALA A 1 -12.29 19.92 -19.86
CA ALA A 1 -10.90 20.21 -19.40
C ALA A 1 -10.43 19.08 -18.48
N VAL A 2 -9.26 18.48 -18.70
CA VAL A 2 -8.79 17.24 -18.01
C VAL A 2 -7.71 17.51 -16.94
N VAL A 3 -7.39 18.77 -16.66
CA VAL A 3 -6.49 19.17 -15.56
C VAL A 3 -7.28 20.06 -14.60
N ARG A 4 -7.50 19.58 -13.37
CA ARG A 4 -8.25 20.28 -12.32
C ARG A 4 -7.37 21.10 -11.38
N THR A 5 -6.09 20.74 -11.27
CA THR A 5 -5.13 21.42 -10.40
C THR A 5 -3.72 21.24 -10.96
N ILE A 6 -2.97 22.34 -11.09
CA ILE A 6 -1.55 22.33 -11.49
C ILE A 6 -0.76 22.87 -10.30
N ARG A 7 0.13 22.03 -9.73
CA ARG A 7 1.16 22.52 -8.80
C ARG A 7 2.29 23.12 -9.61
N ASN A 8 2.96 24.15 -9.07
CA ASN A 8 4.04 24.85 -9.77
C ASN A 8 5.06 23.85 -10.32
N ALA A 9 5.08 23.69 -11.64
CA ALA A 9 5.95 22.77 -12.36
C ALA A 9 7.20 23.48 -12.91
N PHE A 10 7.32 24.79 -12.72
CA PHE A 10 8.35 25.64 -13.32
C PHE A 10 9.52 25.94 -12.37
N GLU A 11 9.82 25.01 -11.45
CA GLU A 11 10.93 24.96 -10.48
C GLU A 11 11.30 26.26 -9.73
N LYS A 12 11.69 27.33 -10.42
CA LYS A 12 12.42 28.50 -9.90
C LYS A 12 11.72 29.85 -10.04
N ASP A 13 10.68 29.99 -10.86
CA ASP A 13 10.00 31.29 -11.04
C ASP A 13 8.47 31.18 -11.00
N PRO A 14 7.82 31.66 -9.93
CA PRO A 14 6.37 31.70 -9.81
C PRO A 14 5.69 32.53 -10.91
N GLN A 15 6.38 33.48 -11.54
CA GLN A 15 5.79 34.31 -12.60
C GLN A 15 5.56 33.55 -13.92
N GLN A 16 6.22 32.41 -14.11
CA GLN A 16 5.98 31.55 -15.28
C GLN A 16 4.60 30.89 -15.24
N MET A 17 4.03 30.71 -14.03
CA MET A 17 2.64 30.29 -13.87
C MET A 17 1.64 31.41 -14.24
N ALA A 18 2.06 32.67 -14.31
CA ALA A 18 1.19 33.77 -14.74
C ALA A 18 1.10 33.88 -16.28
N ASN A 19 1.98 33.18 -17.02
CA ASN A 19 1.98 33.19 -18.47
C ASN A 19 1.02 32.14 -19.04
N ASN A 20 -0.11 32.61 -19.57
CA ASN A 20 -1.16 31.75 -20.12
C ASN A 20 -0.65 30.83 -21.26
N LYS A 21 0.31 31.29 -22.08
CA LYS A 21 0.86 30.47 -23.17
C LYS A 21 1.68 29.29 -22.63
N GLN A 22 2.48 29.52 -21.59
CA GLN A 22 3.30 28.48 -20.96
C GLN A 22 2.43 27.48 -20.20
N LEU A 23 1.39 27.96 -19.51
CA LEU A 23 0.41 27.07 -18.89
C LEU A 23 -0.32 26.19 -19.91
N GLN A 24 -0.74 26.76 -21.03
CA GLN A 24 -1.41 25.99 -22.10
C GLN A 24 -0.49 24.90 -22.65
N GLN A 25 0.79 25.20 -22.87
CA GLN A 25 1.79 24.22 -23.31
C GLN A 25 1.93 23.05 -22.34
N VAL A 26 2.01 23.33 -21.03
CA VAL A 26 2.10 22.27 -20.00
C VAL A 26 0.84 21.42 -19.95
N VAL A 27 -0.34 22.04 -20.08
CA VAL A 27 -1.62 21.31 -20.12
C VAL A 27 -1.69 20.42 -21.36
N ASP A 28 -1.29 20.94 -22.52
CA ASP A 28 -1.30 20.22 -23.78
C ASP A 28 -0.32 19.06 -23.75
N GLU A 29 0.90 19.28 -23.25
CA GLU A 29 1.89 18.22 -23.05
C GLU A 29 1.30 17.15 -22.12
N TYR A 30 0.82 17.52 -20.93
CA TYR A 30 0.27 16.60 -19.96
C TYR A 30 -0.86 15.71 -20.52
N ASN A 31 -1.77 16.30 -21.29
CA ASN A 31 -2.93 15.59 -21.84
C ASN A 31 -2.54 14.65 -22.99
N ASN A 32 -1.51 15.00 -23.76
CA ASN A 32 -1.04 14.25 -24.92
C ASN A 32 0.08 13.25 -24.60
N THR A 33 0.78 13.39 -23.46
CA THR A 33 1.79 12.41 -23.03
C THR A 33 1.13 11.06 -22.72
N LYS A 34 1.66 9.99 -23.31
CA LYS A 34 1.25 8.62 -23.02
C LYS A 34 1.64 8.25 -21.59
N ARG A 35 0.75 7.57 -20.85
CA ARG A 35 0.96 7.29 -19.42
C ARG A 35 1.38 5.85 -19.16
N SER A 36 2.24 5.65 -18.16
CA SER A 36 2.68 4.34 -17.69
C SER A 36 1.53 3.48 -17.18
N ALA A 37 0.50 4.09 -16.59
CA ALA A 37 -0.74 3.40 -16.20
C ALA A 37 -1.36 2.62 -17.37
N PHE A 38 -1.25 3.13 -18.60
CA PHE A 38 -1.71 2.49 -19.83
C PHE A 38 -0.57 1.82 -20.61
N LYS A 39 0.50 1.39 -19.94
CA LYS A 39 1.70 0.79 -20.58
C LYS A 39 2.29 1.65 -21.70
N GLN A 40 2.24 2.98 -21.52
CA GLN A 40 2.68 3.97 -22.51
C GLN A 40 1.96 3.87 -23.87
N LYS A 41 0.76 3.30 -23.92
CA LYS A 41 -0.02 3.16 -25.17
C LYS A 41 -0.94 4.34 -25.44
N PHE A 42 -1.60 4.86 -24.41
CA PHE A 42 -2.65 5.88 -24.54
C PHE A 42 -2.34 7.14 -23.73
N SER A 43 -2.72 8.29 -24.27
CA SER A 43 -2.71 9.58 -23.58
C SER A 43 -3.98 9.79 -22.76
N ARG A 44 -3.97 10.79 -21.86
CA ARG A 44 -5.17 11.11 -21.06
C ARG A 44 -6.31 11.61 -21.93
N LYS A 45 -5.99 12.40 -22.96
CA LYS A 45 -6.97 12.90 -23.92
C LYS A 45 -7.69 11.74 -24.62
N GLN A 46 -6.93 10.78 -25.15
CA GLN A 46 -7.49 9.61 -25.84
C GLN A 46 -8.38 8.75 -24.94
N VAL A 47 -7.98 8.53 -23.68
CA VAL A 47 -8.79 7.75 -22.74
C VAL A 47 -10.05 8.50 -22.32
N ASN A 48 -9.98 9.82 -22.15
CA ASN A 48 -11.14 10.62 -21.78
C ASN A 48 -12.15 10.79 -22.94
N GLU A 49 -11.69 10.66 -24.19
CA GLU A 49 -12.54 10.70 -25.38
C GLU A 49 -13.18 9.35 -25.72
N ASN A 50 -12.71 8.25 -25.13
CA ASN A 50 -13.17 6.90 -25.44
C ASN A 50 -13.41 6.07 -24.17
N GLU A 51 -14.67 5.86 -23.85
CA GLU A 51 -15.15 5.07 -22.71
C GLU A 51 -14.67 3.61 -22.75
N ASP A 52 -14.50 3.02 -23.95
CA ASP A 52 -14.02 1.64 -24.07
C ASP A 52 -12.59 1.49 -23.55
N LEU A 53 -11.74 2.51 -23.73
CA LEU A 53 -10.36 2.50 -23.23
C LEU A 53 -10.33 2.54 -21.70
N GLU A 54 -11.22 3.30 -21.08
CA GLU A 54 -11.42 3.32 -19.63
C GLU A 54 -11.88 1.93 -19.15
N GLY A 55 -12.85 1.33 -19.83
CA GLY A 55 -13.32 -0.03 -19.55
C GLY A 55 -12.21 -1.09 -19.64
N ILE A 56 -11.36 -1.02 -20.67
CA ILE A 56 -10.19 -1.92 -20.82
C ILE A 56 -9.24 -1.77 -19.64
N TYR A 57 -8.95 -0.52 -19.23
CA TYR A 57 -8.07 -0.25 -18.10
C TYR A 57 -8.63 -0.79 -16.78
N ILE A 58 -9.91 -0.56 -16.50
CA ILE A 58 -10.59 -1.07 -15.30
C ILE A 58 -10.51 -2.59 -15.26
N ARG A 59 -10.86 -3.27 -16.37
CA ARG A 59 -10.77 -4.74 -16.46
C ARG A 59 -9.35 -5.25 -16.23
N GLN A 60 -8.36 -4.58 -16.80
CA GLN A 60 -6.96 -4.94 -16.58
C GLN A 60 -6.57 -4.82 -15.09
N LYS A 61 -7.00 -3.75 -14.41
CA LYS A 61 -6.70 -3.55 -12.99
C LYS A 61 -7.43 -4.54 -12.09
N ILE A 62 -8.67 -4.89 -12.42
CA ILE A 62 -9.40 -5.95 -11.72
C ILE A 62 -8.67 -7.29 -11.86
N LYS A 63 -8.16 -7.60 -13.07
CA LYS A 63 -7.38 -8.81 -13.31
C LYS A 63 -6.07 -8.82 -12.52
N GLU A 64 -5.30 -7.74 -12.58
CA GLU A 64 -4.05 -7.60 -11.80
C GLU A 64 -4.30 -7.79 -10.28
N LEU A 65 -5.44 -7.29 -9.78
CA LEU A 65 -5.86 -7.50 -8.39
C LEU A 65 -6.23 -8.97 -8.10
N ALA A 66 -6.93 -9.63 -9.02
CA ALA A 66 -7.30 -11.04 -8.87
C ALA A 66 -6.05 -11.94 -8.85
N ASP A 67 -5.13 -11.73 -9.80
CA ASP A 67 -3.86 -12.47 -9.87
C ASP A 67 -3.04 -12.28 -8.57
N ALA A 68 -3.01 -11.07 -8.01
CA ALA A 68 -2.36 -10.80 -6.73
C ALA A 68 -3.02 -11.52 -5.54
N LYS A 69 -4.36 -11.63 -5.52
CA LYS A 69 -5.07 -12.38 -4.48
C LYS A 69 -4.81 -13.89 -4.57
N GLU A 70 -4.74 -14.44 -5.78
CA GLU A 70 -4.39 -15.85 -5.97
C GLU A 70 -2.96 -16.15 -5.50
N LEU A 71 -2.01 -15.26 -5.79
CA LEU A 71 -0.64 -15.37 -5.27
C LEU A 71 -0.63 -15.31 -3.74
N GLN A 72 -1.38 -14.38 -3.14
CA GLN A 72 -1.50 -14.30 -1.67
C GLN A 72 -2.05 -15.59 -1.05
N TYR A 73 -3.02 -16.22 -1.71
CA TYR A 73 -3.56 -17.51 -1.27
C TYR A 73 -2.53 -18.64 -1.41
N LYS A 74 -1.78 -18.68 -2.52
CA LYS A 74 -0.71 -19.67 -2.74
C LYS A 74 0.45 -19.53 -1.75
N ASP A 75 0.77 -18.29 -1.40
CA ASP A 75 1.85 -17.96 -0.46
C ASP A 75 1.41 -18.12 1.00
N ASN A 76 0.18 -18.63 1.26
CA ASN A 76 -0.39 -18.84 2.59
C ASN A 76 -0.37 -17.58 3.48
N LEU A 77 -0.38 -16.40 2.85
CA LEU A 77 -0.28 -15.12 3.55
C LEU A 77 -1.50 -14.87 4.46
N GLN A 78 -2.60 -15.63 4.36
CA GLN A 78 -3.81 -15.45 5.19
C GLN A 78 -4.24 -16.70 5.97
N ASP A 79 -3.33 -17.64 6.22
CA ASP A 79 -3.66 -18.91 6.88
C ASP A 79 -3.83 -18.80 8.41
N LEU A 80 -3.61 -17.60 8.98
CA LEU A 80 -3.82 -17.37 10.40
C LEU A 80 -5.31 -17.41 10.73
N LYS A 81 -5.69 -18.39 11.56
CA LYS A 81 -7.02 -18.49 12.15
C LYS A 81 -7.03 -17.81 13.51
N LYS A 82 -8.21 -17.32 13.91
CA LYS A 82 -8.43 -16.78 15.25
C LYS A 82 -7.99 -17.81 16.29
N GLY A 83 -7.11 -17.42 17.21
CA GLY A 83 -6.54 -18.31 18.23
C GLY A 83 -5.14 -18.86 17.91
N ASN A 84 -4.61 -18.67 16.69
CA ASN A 84 -3.24 -19.07 16.38
C ASN A 84 -2.23 -18.32 17.25
N ILE A 85 -1.18 -19.02 17.69
CA ILE A 85 -0.06 -18.42 18.41
C ILE A 85 0.96 -17.96 17.39
N ILE A 86 1.22 -16.66 17.38
CA ILE A 86 2.16 -16.03 16.46
C ILE A 86 3.29 -15.36 17.24
N THR A 87 4.49 -15.37 16.65
CA THR A 87 5.59 -14.51 17.09
C THR A 87 5.53 -13.23 16.29
N ILE A 88 5.65 -12.11 16.98
CA ILE A 88 5.61 -10.78 16.38
C ILE A 88 6.91 -10.02 16.64
N HIS A 89 7.29 -9.21 15.67
CA HIS A 89 8.33 -8.20 15.85
C HIS A 89 7.69 -6.87 16.26
N LEU A 90 7.85 -6.50 17.54
CA LEU A 90 7.49 -5.16 18.03
C LEU A 90 8.69 -4.23 17.92
N ASP A 91 8.60 -3.24 17.03
CA ASP A 91 9.64 -2.22 16.90
C ASP A 91 9.41 -1.11 17.94
N LEU A 92 9.94 -1.29 19.16
CA LEU A 92 9.82 -0.34 20.27
C LEU A 92 10.70 0.93 20.10
N LYS A 93 11.26 1.18 18.90
CA LYS A 93 12.27 2.21 18.59
C LYS A 93 11.80 3.67 18.59
N LYS A 94 10.84 4.04 19.44
CA LYS A 94 10.70 5.44 19.93
C LYS A 94 11.60 5.69 21.16
N THR A 95 12.78 5.09 21.21
CA THR A 95 13.82 5.35 22.23
C THR A 95 15.16 5.61 21.54
N ALA A 96 16.05 6.35 22.21
CA ALA A 96 17.21 7.08 21.67
C ALA A 96 18.25 6.32 20.80
N ASN A 97 18.08 5.03 20.53
CA ASN A 97 19.01 4.19 19.76
C ASN A 97 18.50 3.86 18.33
N GLY A 98 17.63 4.69 17.76
CA GLY A 98 16.93 4.44 16.49
C GLY A 98 17.79 4.38 15.21
N PHE A 99 19.11 4.62 15.28
CA PHE A 99 19.96 4.73 14.09
C PHE A 99 20.79 3.48 13.77
N GLU A 100 20.78 2.44 14.62
CA GLU A 100 21.47 1.20 14.32
C GLU A 100 20.58 0.25 13.51
N LYS A 101 21.04 -0.14 12.31
CA LYS A 101 20.38 -1.17 11.50
C LYS A 101 20.38 -2.47 12.28
N GLN A 102 19.21 -2.91 12.72
CA GLN A 102 19.02 -4.22 13.33
C GLN A 102 18.11 -5.06 12.45
N ARG A 103 18.42 -6.36 12.32
CA ARG A 103 17.53 -7.35 11.69
C ARG A 103 16.29 -7.53 12.58
N ARG A 104 15.13 -7.80 11.98
CA ARG A 104 13.85 -8.04 12.67
C ARG A 104 14.03 -9.16 13.71
N GLN A 105 13.67 -8.90 14.95
CA GLN A 105 13.76 -9.85 16.06
C GLN A 105 12.34 -10.25 16.48
N PHE A 106 11.94 -11.48 16.18
CA PHE A 106 10.62 -12.01 16.52
C PHE A 106 10.61 -12.49 17.97
N ASN A 107 10.50 -11.55 18.91
CA ASN A 107 10.74 -11.82 20.33
C ASN A 107 9.47 -12.00 21.15
N GLU A 108 8.33 -11.55 20.63
CA GLU A 108 7.10 -11.44 21.42
C GLU A 108 6.06 -12.43 20.92
N ILE A 109 5.39 -13.09 21.85
CA ILE A 109 4.34 -14.08 21.55
C ILE A 109 2.98 -13.40 21.70
N ALA A 110 2.14 -13.57 20.70
CA ALA A 110 0.80 -13.02 20.67
C ALA A 110 -0.21 -14.04 20.12
N THR A 111 -1.47 -13.88 20.50
CA THR A 111 -2.59 -14.63 19.96
C THR A 111 -3.22 -13.84 18.82
N PHE A 112 -3.36 -14.44 17.66
CA PHE A 112 -4.01 -13.83 16.51
C PHE A 112 -5.52 -13.66 16.75
N ILE A 113 -6.04 -12.46 16.51
CA ILE A 113 -7.48 -12.16 16.61
C ILE A 113 -8.11 -12.10 15.22
N LYS A 114 -7.66 -11.18 14.37
CA LYS A 114 -8.23 -10.92 13.03
C LYS A 114 -7.25 -10.16 12.15
N PHE A 115 -7.54 -10.17 10.84
CA PHE A 115 -6.95 -9.23 9.90
C PHE A 115 -7.77 -7.94 9.83
N GLU A 116 -7.09 -6.79 9.81
CA GLU A 116 -7.70 -5.48 9.59
C GLU A 116 -6.84 -4.71 8.59
N HIS A 117 -7.44 -4.30 7.47
CA HIS A 117 -6.75 -3.59 6.37
C HIS A 117 -5.48 -4.28 5.82
N GLY A 118 -5.34 -5.61 5.98
CA GLY A 118 -4.14 -6.37 5.58
C GLY A 118 -3.05 -6.43 6.65
N ASN A 119 -3.27 -5.83 7.81
CA ASN A 119 -2.47 -6.00 9.01
C ASN A 119 -3.08 -7.07 9.92
N VAL A 120 -2.24 -7.61 10.79
CA VAL A 120 -2.59 -8.59 11.81
C VAL A 120 -2.89 -7.84 13.11
N ILE A 121 -4.08 -8.06 13.66
CA ILE A 121 -4.38 -7.68 15.05
C ILE A 121 -4.13 -8.88 15.94
N CYS A 122 -3.30 -8.67 16.95
CA CYS A 122 -2.89 -9.69 17.87
C CYS A 122 -2.95 -9.20 19.32
N GLU A 123 -3.23 -10.12 20.22
CA GLU A 123 -3.24 -9.90 21.65
C GLU A 123 -1.95 -10.42 22.26
N LEU A 124 -1.20 -9.54 22.92
CA LEU A 124 0.05 -9.92 23.57
C LEU A 124 -0.22 -10.86 24.74
N LEU A 125 0.52 -11.98 24.80
CA LEU A 125 0.42 -12.92 25.92
C LEU A 125 0.97 -12.29 27.21
N LYS A 126 1.96 -11.40 27.10
CA LYS A 126 2.49 -10.57 28.18
C LYS A 126 2.26 -9.09 27.85
N PRO A 127 1.24 -8.44 28.41
CA PRO A 127 0.95 -7.04 28.14
C PRO A 127 2.02 -6.12 28.76
N TYR A 128 2.37 -5.04 28.07
CA TYR A 128 3.24 -3.97 28.60
C TYR A 128 2.40 -2.76 28.99
N ASN A 129 2.48 -2.30 30.24
CA ASN A 129 1.98 -1.00 30.73
C ASN A 129 0.73 -0.46 30.00
N ASP A 130 -0.33 -1.26 29.93
CA ASP A 130 -1.66 -0.98 29.32
C ASP A 130 -1.87 -1.31 27.83
N ILE A 131 -0.85 -1.74 27.09
CA ILE A 131 -0.98 -2.18 25.69
C ILE A 131 -1.19 -3.70 25.65
N LYS A 132 -2.44 -4.11 25.39
CA LYS A 132 -2.84 -5.52 25.26
C LYS A 132 -2.98 -5.96 23.80
N ILE A 133 -3.48 -5.07 22.95
CA ILE A 133 -3.78 -5.35 21.54
C ILE A 133 -2.85 -4.51 20.67
N VAL A 134 -2.21 -5.14 19.68
CA VAL A 134 -1.30 -4.48 18.75
C VAL A 134 -1.69 -4.84 17.32
N GLU A 135 -1.63 -3.83 16.45
CA GLU A 135 -1.70 -3.98 15.00
C GLU A 135 -0.27 -4.03 14.43
N VAL A 136 0.04 -5.11 13.70
CA VAL A 136 1.35 -5.33 13.11
C VAL A 136 1.18 -5.79 11.66
N PRO A 137 1.99 -5.30 10.70
CA PRO A 137 1.98 -5.83 9.34
C PRO A 137 2.24 -7.34 9.29
N ILE A 138 1.57 -8.03 8.37
CA ILE A 138 1.56 -9.50 8.28
C ILE A 138 2.93 -10.15 8.15
N TYR A 139 3.86 -9.48 7.47
CA TYR A 139 5.24 -9.94 7.25
C TYR A 139 6.15 -9.79 8.50
N TYR A 140 5.62 -9.23 9.59
CA TYR A 140 6.23 -9.25 10.92
C TYR A 140 5.58 -10.28 11.84
N THR A 141 4.85 -11.25 11.28
CA THR A 141 4.25 -12.34 12.03
C THR A 141 4.75 -13.68 11.52
N GLU A 142 5.07 -14.59 12.45
CA GLU A 142 5.44 -15.97 12.15
C GLU A 142 4.52 -16.91 12.96
N ASN A 143 3.96 -17.93 12.29
CA ASN A 143 3.05 -18.88 12.93
C ASN A 143 3.85 -19.93 13.69
N ILE A 144 3.62 -20.04 15.01
CA ILE A 144 4.32 -21.01 15.87
C ILE A 144 3.47 -22.26 16.11
N GLY A 145 2.15 -22.12 16.14
CA GLY A 145 1.25 -23.23 16.43
C GLY A 145 -0.23 -22.83 16.47
N GLN A 146 -1.09 -23.84 16.39
CA GLN A 146 -2.53 -23.70 16.58
C GLN A 146 -2.89 -24.15 17.99
N PHE A 147 -3.82 -23.45 18.63
CA PHE A 147 -4.54 -24.05 19.75
C PHE A 147 -5.48 -25.09 19.14
N ASP A 148 -5.13 -26.37 19.29
CA ASP A 148 -6.07 -27.46 19.05
C ASP A 148 -7.03 -27.48 20.25
N ASP A 149 -8.25 -26.99 20.03
CA ASP A 149 -9.35 -27.20 20.97
C ASP A 149 -9.65 -28.71 20.99
N ALA A 150 -9.22 -29.38 22.05
CA ALA A 150 -9.60 -30.75 22.39
C ALA A 150 -11.03 -30.81 22.95
#